data_AF-A0A6V7YAH8-F1
#
_entry.id   AF-A0A6V7YAH8-F1
#
_cell.length_a   1.000
_cell.length_b   1.000
_cell.length_c   1.000
_cell.angle_alpha   90.00
_cell.angle_beta   90.00
_cell.angle_gamma   90.00
#
_symmetry.space_group_name_H-M   'P 1'
#
loop_
_entity.id
_entity.type
_entity.pdbx_description
1 polymer ?
#
loop_
_entity_poly.entity_id
_entity_poly.type
_entity_poly.pdbx_seq_one_letter_code
_entity_poly.pdbx_strand_id
1 'polypeptide(L)'
;MNYTNICAGEENLPDRFSMKLFTEKYMEINTQPSHKRYVNYFINLLTGTTKVYPSPIFLLHISLSKLFPGQTVKLKLYERMKPIWSSGKIILKEYTLIEMPGNKQSLRGDVLLKCYQSTTIINNNINEKQLLFQCQFNTCAIGIECFNIPKIFFTKMELDCLNNCIN
;
A
#
# COMPACT_ATOMS: atom_id res chain seq x y z
N MET A 1 14.65 -19.58 2.59
CA MET A 1 15.26 -19.34 1.26
C MET A 1 16.23 -18.17 1.40
N ASN A 2 17.48 -18.32 0.96
CA ASN A 2 18.44 -17.22 0.88
C ASN A 2 18.34 -16.58 -0.52
N TYR A 3 17.44 -15.62 -0.67
CA TYR A 3 17.19 -14.94 -1.95
C TYR A 3 18.44 -14.23 -2.50
N THR A 4 19.34 -13.80 -1.60
CA THR A 4 20.64 -13.21 -1.93
C THR A 4 21.56 -14.14 -2.69
N ASN A 5 21.52 -15.45 -2.39
CA ASN A 5 22.43 -16.43 -3.00
C ASN A 5 22.02 -16.78 -4.43
N ILE A 6 20.77 -16.54 -4.80
CA ILE A 6 20.24 -16.83 -6.15
C ILE A 6 20.90 -15.91 -7.19
N CYS A 7 21.19 -14.67 -6.81
CA CYS A 7 21.75 -13.68 -7.73
C CYS A 7 23.22 -13.37 -7.47
N ALA A 8 23.85 -13.78 -6.36
CA ALA A 8 25.16 -13.27 -5.93
C ALA A 8 26.33 -13.47 -6.91
N GLY A 9 26.28 -14.46 -7.82
CA GLY A 9 27.38 -14.74 -8.77
C GLY A 9 27.64 -13.62 -9.79
N GLU A 10 28.92 -13.39 -10.11
CA GLU A 10 29.36 -12.42 -11.13
C GLU A 10 28.92 -12.82 -12.55
N GLU A 11 28.77 -14.12 -12.79
CA GLU A 11 28.23 -14.69 -14.04
C GLU A 11 26.82 -14.19 -14.41
N ASN A 12 26.05 -13.75 -13.40
CA ASN A 12 24.69 -13.25 -13.58
C ASN A 12 24.62 -11.72 -13.81
N LEU A 13 25.76 -11.01 -13.90
CA LEU A 13 25.79 -9.56 -14.12
C LEU A 13 25.14 -9.13 -15.45
N PRO A 14 25.38 -9.78 -16.60
CA PRO A 14 24.74 -9.41 -17.87
C PRO A 14 23.22 -9.57 -17.85
N ASP A 15 22.74 -10.62 -17.20
CA ASP A 15 21.31 -10.88 -17.03
C ASP A 15 20.66 -9.84 -16.12
N ARG A 16 21.33 -9.46 -15.03
CA ARG A 16 20.86 -8.39 -14.14
C ARG A 16 20.76 -7.04 -14.84
N PHE A 17 21.75 -6.71 -15.67
CA PHE A 17 21.71 -5.50 -16.48
C PHE A 17 20.56 -5.53 -17.49
N SER A 18 20.36 -6.66 -18.17
CA SER A 18 19.27 -6.85 -19.14
C SER A 18 17.88 -6.78 -18.49
N MET A 19 17.71 -7.40 -17.32
CA MET A 19 16.48 -7.34 -16.53
C MET A 19 16.18 -5.93 -16.03
N LYS A 20 17.21 -5.17 -15.63
CA LYS A 20 17.05 -3.76 -15.24
C LYS A 20 16.54 -2.93 -16.41
N LEU A 21 17.19 -3.02 -17.58
CA LEU A 21 16.77 -2.30 -18.79
C LEU A 21 15.35 -2.71 -19.24
N PHE A 22 15.02 -4.00 -19.16
CA PHE A 22 13.66 -4.48 -19.44
C PHE A 22 12.67 -3.84 -18.46
N THR A 23 12.95 -3.90 -17.16
CA THR A 23 12.07 -3.33 -16.13
C THR A 23 11.86 -1.83 -16.35
N GLU A 24 12.92 -1.07 -16.59
CA GLU A 24 12.86 0.37 -16.90
C GLU A 24 11.99 0.62 -18.15
N LYS A 25 12.25 -0.09 -19.25
CA LYS A 25 11.52 0.05 -20.52
C LYS A 25 10.02 -0.22 -20.40
N TYR A 26 9.61 -1.22 -19.61
CA TYR A 26 8.21 -1.66 -19.56
C TYR A 26 7.43 -1.11 -18.35
N MET A 27 8.09 -0.55 -17.34
CA MET A 27 7.45 0.02 -16.14
C MET A 27 6.91 1.44 -16.33
N GLU A 28 7.40 2.19 -17.31
CA GLU A 28 7.37 3.65 -17.24
C GLU A 28 6.00 4.30 -17.51
N ILE A 29 5.10 3.70 -18.29
CA ILE A 29 4.00 4.50 -18.87
C ILE A 29 2.62 4.27 -18.22
N ASN A 30 2.24 3.06 -17.81
CA ASN A 30 0.88 2.78 -17.30
C ASN A 30 0.83 1.85 -16.07
N THR A 31 1.96 1.64 -15.42
CA THR A 31 2.02 0.69 -14.30
C THR A 31 1.51 1.33 -13.02
N GLN A 32 0.54 0.69 -12.36
CA GLN A 32 0.06 1.11 -11.05
C GLN A 32 1.22 1.24 -10.04
N PRO A 33 1.28 2.30 -9.22
CA PRO A 33 2.33 2.48 -8.23
C PRO A 33 2.59 1.28 -7.33
N SER A 34 1.54 0.54 -6.93
CA SER A 34 1.68 -0.69 -6.16
C SER A 34 2.46 -1.78 -6.90
N HIS A 35 2.30 -1.93 -8.21
CA HIS A 35 3.11 -2.89 -8.98
C HIS A 35 4.59 -2.49 -9.01
N LYS A 36 4.88 -1.19 -9.21
CA LYS A 36 6.26 -0.66 -9.15
C LYS A 36 6.89 -0.95 -7.78
N ARG A 37 6.12 -0.74 -6.71
CA ARG A 37 6.52 -1.06 -5.34
C ARG A 37 6.84 -2.55 -5.16
N TYR A 38 6.02 -3.44 -5.70
CA TYR A 38 6.23 -4.89 -5.61
C TYR A 38 7.49 -5.36 -6.34
N VAL A 39 7.81 -4.76 -7.49
CA VAL A 39 9.08 -5.04 -8.15
C VAL A 39 10.27 -4.52 -7.35
N ASN A 40 10.18 -3.33 -6.75
CA ASN A 40 11.21 -2.84 -5.85
C ASN A 40 11.38 -3.73 -4.60
N TYR A 41 10.30 -4.24 -4.03
CA TYR A 41 10.38 -5.21 -2.93
C TYR A 41 11.14 -6.47 -3.35
N PHE A 42 10.86 -7.00 -4.54
CA PHE A 42 11.54 -8.17 -5.05
C PHE A 42 13.03 -7.91 -5.30
N ILE A 43 13.37 -6.76 -5.90
CA ILE A 43 14.76 -6.32 -6.09
C ILE A 43 15.48 -6.27 -4.74
N ASN A 44 14.89 -5.59 -3.75
CA ASN A 44 15.50 -5.45 -2.41
C ASN A 44 15.69 -6.78 -1.67
N LEU A 45 14.82 -7.76 -1.92
CA LEU A 45 14.96 -9.12 -1.39
C LEU A 45 16.13 -9.87 -2.06
N LEU A 46 16.27 -9.75 -3.38
CA LEU A 46 17.36 -10.39 -4.14
C LEU A 46 18.72 -9.76 -3.86
N THR A 47 18.78 -8.45 -3.62
CA THR A 47 20.02 -7.75 -3.25
C THR A 47 20.37 -7.86 -1.77
N GLY A 48 19.46 -8.36 -0.94
CA GLY A 48 19.63 -8.44 0.51
C GLY A 48 19.51 -7.09 1.23
N THR A 49 19.11 -6.04 0.51
CA THR A 49 18.86 -4.70 1.05
C THR A 49 17.74 -4.72 2.09
N THR A 50 16.75 -5.60 1.93
CA THR A 50 15.68 -5.79 2.91
C THR A 50 15.71 -7.21 3.46
N LYS A 51 15.74 -7.33 4.79
CA LYS A 51 15.55 -8.61 5.49
C LYS A 51 14.08 -8.77 5.83
N VAL A 52 13.54 -9.96 5.57
CA VAL A 52 12.16 -10.30 5.94
C VAL A 52 12.06 -10.32 7.46
N TYR A 53 11.20 -9.46 8.01
CA TYR A 53 10.91 -9.46 9.44
C TYR A 53 9.85 -10.52 9.76
N PRO A 54 10.14 -11.50 10.64
CA PRO A 54 9.24 -12.63 10.87
C PRO A 54 8.14 -12.34 11.89
N SER A 55 8.29 -11.32 12.74
CA SER A 55 7.33 -11.06 13.82
C SER A 55 6.06 -10.38 13.30
N PRO A 56 4.91 -10.60 13.94
CA PRO A 56 3.64 -10.02 13.52
C PRO A 56 3.68 -8.48 13.61
N ILE A 57 3.11 -7.83 12.60
CA ILE A 57 2.97 -6.37 12.56
C ILE A 57 1.54 -6.03 12.95
N PHE A 58 1.39 -5.01 13.77
CA PHE A 58 0.10 -4.59 14.28
C PHE A 58 -0.19 -3.15 13.84
N LEU A 59 -1.28 -2.96 13.10
CA LEU A 59 -1.72 -1.64 12.70
C LEU A 59 -2.33 -0.92 13.91
N LEU A 60 -1.78 0.26 14.22
CA LEU A 60 -2.24 1.12 15.31
C LEU A 60 -3.17 2.21 14.79
N HIS A 61 -2.73 2.93 13.76
CA HIS A 61 -3.46 4.05 13.19
C HIS A 61 -3.19 4.18 11.69
N ILE A 62 -4.15 4.81 11.01
CA ILE A 62 -4.01 5.31 9.64
C ILE A 62 -4.13 6.83 9.69
N SER A 63 -3.15 7.53 9.14
CA SER A 63 -3.21 8.99 8.97
C SER A 63 -3.38 9.36 7.51
N LEU A 64 -4.38 10.18 7.21
CA LEU A 64 -4.61 10.75 5.88
C LEU A 64 -4.41 12.27 5.98
N SER A 65 -3.59 12.84 5.10
CA SER A 65 -3.32 14.28 5.08
C SER A 65 -3.47 14.84 3.68
N LYS A 66 -4.12 16.00 3.56
CA LYS A 66 -4.33 16.75 2.31
C LYS A 66 -4.96 15.91 1.19
N LEU A 67 -5.78 14.93 1.56
CA LEU A 67 -6.52 14.05 0.65
C LEU A 67 -8.01 14.28 0.84
N PHE A 68 -8.67 14.77 -0.22
CA PHE A 68 -10.13 14.88 -0.32
C PHE A 68 -10.83 15.56 0.89
N PRO A 69 -10.36 16.75 1.36
CA PRO A 69 -10.96 17.41 2.50
C PRO A 69 -12.47 17.68 2.27
N GLY A 70 -13.28 17.47 3.30
CA GLY A 70 -14.73 17.59 3.28
C GLY A 70 -15.48 16.37 2.77
N GLN A 71 -14.81 15.39 2.15
CA GLN A 71 -15.48 14.17 1.69
C GLN A 71 -15.75 13.19 2.83
N THR A 72 -16.93 12.55 2.78
CA THR A 72 -17.23 11.41 3.64
C THR A 72 -16.75 10.13 2.97
N VAL A 73 -15.91 9.36 3.64
CA VAL A 73 -15.27 8.15 3.10
C VAL A 73 -15.46 6.94 4.01
N LYS A 74 -15.19 5.76 3.44
CA LYS A 74 -15.08 4.49 4.16
C LYS A 74 -13.80 3.78 3.73
N LEU A 75 -13.00 3.38 4.70
CA LEU A 75 -11.80 2.57 4.49
C LEU A 75 -12.12 1.08 4.64
N LYS A 76 -11.40 0.28 3.86
CA LYS A 76 -11.38 -1.18 3.96
C LYS A 76 -9.96 -1.70 3.84
N LEU A 77 -9.56 -2.54 4.78
CA LEU A 77 -8.32 -3.31 4.72
C LEU A 77 -8.63 -4.74 4.30
N TYR A 78 -7.77 -5.25 3.43
CA TYR A 78 -7.81 -6.61 2.96
C TYR A 78 -6.45 -7.26 3.19
N GLU A 79 -6.47 -8.54 3.56
CA GLU A 79 -5.29 -9.42 3.53
C GLU A 79 -5.57 -10.56 2.57
N ARG A 80 -4.65 -10.84 1.66
CA ARG A 80 -4.82 -11.92 0.65
C ARG A 80 -6.19 -11.81 -0.05
N MET A 81 -6.58 -10.59 -0.40
CA MET A 81 -7.88 -10.24 -1.00
C MET A 81 -9.13 -10.52 -0.15
N LYS A 82 -8.98 -10.87 1.14
CA LYS A 82 -10.10 -11.03 2.09
C LYS A 82 -10.23 -9.80 2.98
N PRO A 83 -11.43 -9.22 3.15
CA PRO A 83 -11.61 -8.05 4.01
C PRO A 83 -11.38 -8.44 5.47
N ILE A 84 -10.48 -7.73 6.15
CA ILE A 84 -10.15 -7.96 7.56
C ILE A 84 -10.64 -6.85 8.48
N TRP A 85 -10.79 -5.63 7.94
CA TRP A 85 -11.27 -4.49 8.70
C TRP A 85 -11.96 -3.49 7.79
N SER A 86 -12.96 -2.80 8.34
CA SER A 86 -13.62 -1.69 7.67
C SER A 86 -13.98 -0.60 8.66
N SER A 87 -13.75 0.65 8.28
CA SER A 87 -14.11 1.79 9.11
C SER A 87 -15.62 2.05 9.12
N GLY A 88 -16.06 2.85 10.10
CA GLY A 88 -17.28 3.65 9.97
C GLY A 88 -17.16 4.71 8.86
N LYS A 89 -18.20 5.53 8.70
CA LYS A 89 -18.12 6.73 7.84
C LYS A 89 -17.20 7.75 8.51
N ILE A 90 -16.27 8.31 7.74
CA ILE A 90 -15.28 9.27 8.22
C ILE A 90 -15.37 10.52 7.35
N ILE A 91 -15.48 11.70 7.96
CA ILE A 91 -15.37 12.96 7.24
C ILE A 91 -13.89 13.35 7.23
N LEU A 92 -13.29 13.44 6.04
CA LEU A 92 -11.89 13.79 5.89
C LEU A 92 -11.67 15.28 6.15
N LYS A 93 -10.71 15.60 7.01
CA LYS A 93 -10.15 16.94 7.25
C LYS A 93 -8.80 17.07 6.56
N GLU A 94 -8.16 18.25 6.64
CA GLU A 94 -6.77 18.47 6.22
C GLU A 94 -5.79 17.43 6.79
N TYR A 95 -6.05 16.98 8.01
CA TYR A 95 -5.40 15.85 8.64
C TYR A 95 -6.44 15.02 9.39
N THR A 96 -6.50 13.73 9.10
CA THR A 96 -7.42 12.78 9.72
C THR A 96 -6.65 11.58 10.25
N LEU A 97 -6.73 11.34 11.55
CA LEU A 97 -6.15 10.17 12.23
C LEU A 97 -7.27 9.17 12.55
N ILE A 98 -7.07 7.91 12.19
CA ILE A 98 -8.02 6.82 12.39
C ILE A 98 -7.33 5.74 13.20
N GLU A 99 -7.73 5.57 14.45
CA GLU A 99 -7.19 4.56 15.36
C GLU A 99 -7.93 3.24 15.20
N MET A 100 -7.21 2.11 15.34
CA MET A 100 -7.84 0.78 15.30
C MET A 100 -8.62 0.50 16.59
N PRO A 101 -9.87 -0.01 16.50
CA PRO A 101 -10.71 -0.28 17.67
C PRO A 101 -10.27 -1.58 18.38
N GLY A 102 -10.05 -1.51 19.70
CA GLY A 102 -9.54 -2.65 20.48
C GLY A 102 -8.11 -3.03 20.07
N ASN A 103 -7.39 -3.79 20.90
CA ASN A 103 -5.95 -4.02 20.74
C ASN A 103 -5.55 -4.54 19.34
N LYS A 104 -5.16 -3.61 18.47
CA LYS A 104 -4.38 -3.67 17.23
C LYS A 104 -4.78 -4.73 16.19
N GLN A 105 -5.06 -4.29 14.96
CA GLN A 105 -5.29 -5.19 13.83
C GLN A 105 -3.95 -5.83 13.41
N SER A 106 -3.80 -7.15 13.61
CA SER A 106 -2.63 -7.89 13.09
C SER A 106 -2.66 -7.85 11.57
N LEU A 107 -1.49 -7.60 10.98
CA LEU A 107 -1.21 -7.59 9.55
C LEU A 107 -0.12 -8.60 9.22
N ARG A 108 -0.29 -9.37 8.13
CA ARG A 108 0.66 -10.38 7.66
C ARG A 108 0.62 -10.55 6.14
N GLY A 109 1.81 -10.57 5.55
CA GLY A 109 2.01 -10.69 4.12
C GLY A 109 1.49 -9.46 3.39
N ASP A 110 0.72 -9.71 2.33
CA ASP A 110 0.17 -8.71 1.43
C ASP A 110 -1.13 -8.09 1.96
N VAL A 111 -1.13 -6.76 2.06
CA VAL A 111 -2.20 -5.93 2.59
C VAL A 111 -2.62 -4.92 1.53
N LEU A 112 -3.93 -4.81 1.32
CA LEU A 112 -4.54 -3.84 0.42
C LEU A 112 -5.47 -2.91 1.19
N LEU A 113 -5.18 -1.62 1.16
CA LEU A 113 -6.05 -0.56 1.69
C LEU A 113 -6.85 0.04 0.53
N LYS A 114 -8.17 0.13 0.69
CA LYS A 114 -9.06 0.82 -0.24
C LYS A 114 -9.82 1.93 0.47
N CYS A 115 -9.91 3.09 -0.18
CA CYS A 115 -10.73 4.21 0.25
C CYS A 115 -11.87 4.42 -0.74
N TYR A 116 -13.10 4.43 -0.22
CA TYR A 116 -14.30 4.65 -1.01
C TYR A 116 -14.97 5.94 -0.56
N GLN A 117 -15.50 6.71 -1.51
CA GLN A 117 -16.43 7.77 -1.20
C GLN A 117 -17.73 7.14 -0.67
N SER A 118 -18.16 7.57 0.50
CA SER A 118 -19.43 7.16 1.07
C SER A 118 -20.52 8.08 0.52
N THR A 119 -21.31 7.59 -0.44
CA THR A 119 -22.51 8.29 -0.89
C THR A 119 -23.58 8.30 0.21
N THR A 120 -24.17 9.47 0.44
CA THR A 120 -25.47 9.60 1.11
C THR A 120 -26.53 9.28 0.06
N ILE A 121 -27.42 8.32 0.35
CA ILE A 121 -28.56 8.02 -0.53
C ILE A 121 -29.41 9.29 -0.58
N ILE A 122 -29.45 9.97 -1.73
CA ILE A 122 -30.41 11.02 -2.01
C ILE A 122 -31.25 10.49 -3.19
N ASN A 123 -32.54 10.28 -2.95
CA ASN A 123 -33.56 9.95 -3.96
C ASN A 123 -33.41 8.60 -4.69
N ASN A 124 -33.34 7.47 -3.96
CA ASN A 124 -33.46 6.08 -4.47
C ASN A 124 -32.55 5.62 -5.63
N ASN A 125 -31.67 6.48 -6.16
CA ASN A 125 -30.62 6.09 -7.09
C ASN A 125 -29.37 5.71 -6.29
N ILE A 126 -29.09 4.41 -6.25
CA ILE A 126 -27.87 3.86 -5.65
C ILE A 126 -26.70 4.25 -6.57
N ASN A 127 -26.10 5.41 -6.34
CA ASN A 127 -24.81 5.72 -6.96
C ASN A 127 -23.76 4.79 -6.35
N GLU A 128 -23.10 4.02 -7.22
CA GLU A 128 -22.07 3.04 -6.87
C GLU A 128 -20.99 3.66 -5.99
N LYS A 129 -20.46 2.89 -5.03
CA LYS A 129 -19.36 3.34 -4.16
C LYS A 129 -18.13 3.62 -5.02
N GLN A 130 -17.84 4.90 -5.26
CA GLN A 130 -16.68 5.30 -6.03
C GLN A 130 -15.39 5.02 -5.24
N LEU A 131 -14.46 4.29 -5.86
CA LEU A 131 -13.10 4.13 -5.35
C LEU A 131 -12.35 5.45 -5.52
N LEU A 132 -11.83 6.00 -4.41
CA LEU A 132 -11.04 7.23 -4.42
C LEU A 132 -9.55 6.93 -4.63
N PHE A 133 -9.06 5.92 -3.92
CA PHE A 133 -7.72 5.39 -4.09
C PHE A 133 -7.61 3.99 -3.51
N GLN A 134 -6.55 3.28 -3.91
CA GLN A 134 -6.10 2.09 -3.21
C GLN A 134 -4.57 2.08 -3.10
N CYS A 135 -4.06 1.29 -2.16
CA CYS A 135 -2.63 1.07 -2.01
C CYS A 135 -2.37 -0.32 -1.47
N GLN A 136 -1.45 -1.06 -2.10
CA GLN A 136 -1.09 -2.41 -1.74
C GLN A 136 0.36 -2.48 -1.27
N PHE A 137 0.62 -3.10 -0.12
CA PHE A 137 1.95 -3.21 0.44
C PHE A 137 2.16 -4.56 1.12
N ASN A 138 3.41 -4.96 1.27
CA ASN A 138 3.77 -6.20 1.94
C ASN A 138 4.43 -5.88 3.28
N THR A 139 3.90 -6.48 4.34
CA THR A 139 4.45 -6.36 5.70
C THR A 139 5.89 -6.85 5.81
N CYS A 140 6.33 -7.80 4.98
CA CYS A 140 7.70 -8.30 4.97
C CYS A 140 8.73 -7.28 4.45
N ALA A 141 8.28 -6.27 3.73
CA ALA A 141 9.13 -5.23 3.15
C ALA A 141 9.15 -3.94 3.98
N ILE A 142 8.54 -3.95 5.17
CA ILE A 142 8.56 -2.81 6.08
C ILE A 142 9.93 -2.78 6.77
N GLY A 143 10.69 -1.71 6.52
CA GLY A 143 11.91 -1.43 7.26
C GLY A 143 11.57 -1.11 8.72
N ILE A 144 11.87 -2.04 9.62
CA ILE A 144 11.74 -1.80 11.06
C ILE A 144 13.09 -1.32 11.56
N GLU A 145 13.22 -0.01 11.75
CA GLU A 145 14.34 0.55 12.48
C GLU A 145 14.14 0.31 13.99
N CYS A 146 15.17 -0.17 14.69
CA CYS A 146 15.08 -0.72 16.05
C CYS A 146 14.56 0.24 17.13
N PHE A 147 14.44 1.55 16.87
CA PHE A 147 14.14 2.57 17.88
C PHE A 147 12.79 3.26 17.71
N ASN A 148 12.03 2.97 16.66
CA ASN A 148 10.77 3.67 16.37
C ASN A 148 9.63 2.68 16.07
N ILE A 149 8.40 3.14 16.34
CA ILE A 149 7.19 2.47 15.85
C ILE A 149 7.29 2.42 14.32
N PRO A 150 7.22 1.24 13.68
CA PRO A 150 7.32 1.14 12.23
C PRO A 150 6.23 1.98 11.56
N LYS A 151 6.63 2.79 10.58
CA LYS A 151 5.72 3.62 9.78
C LYS A 151 5.94 3.32 8.30
N ILE A 152 4.84 3.29 7.57
CA ILE A 152 4.88 3.29 6.10
C ILE A 152 4.20 4.58 5.65
N PHE A 153 4.80 5.24 4.68
CA PHE A 153 4.28 6.47 4.10
C PHE A 153 4.08 6.29 2.61
N PHE A 154 2.98 6.85 2.10
CA PHE A 154 2.68 6.89 0.67
C PHE A 154 2.29 8.31 0.28
N THR A 155 3.00 8.85 -0.70
CA THR A 155 2.65 10.11 -1.35
C THR A 155 1.46 9.92 -2.30
N LYS A 156 0.89 11.04 -2.77
CA LYS A 156 -0.18 11.05 -3.79
C LYS A 156 0.18 10.22 -5.04
N MET A 157 1.45 10.26 -5.45
CA MET A 157 1.97 9.55 -6.63
C MET A 157 2.16 8.04 -6.40
N GLU A 158 2.07 7.59 -5.14
CA GLU A 158 2.24 6.19 -4.75
C GLU A 158 0.90 5.49 -4.47
N LEU A 159 -0.22 6.17 -4.71
CA LEU A 159 -1.57 5.62 -4.60
C LEU A 159 -2.08 5.19 -5.98
N ASP A 160 -2.68 4.01 -6.06
CA ASP A 160 -3.30 3.53 -7.29
C ASP A 160 -4.71 4.10 -7.44
N CYS A 161 -5.16 4.21 -8.69
CA CYS A 161 -6.52 4.60 -9.06
C CYS A 161 -6.96 5.91 -8.37
N LEU A 162 -6.02 6.84 -8.24
CA LEU A 162 -6.29 8.10 -7.57
C LEU A 162 -7.24 8.95 -8.42
N ASN A 163 -8.51 8.92 -8.05
CA ASN A 163 -9.54 9.69 -8.72
C ASN A 163 -9.60 11.06 -8.05
N ASN A 164 -9.19 12.10 -8.76
CA ASN A 164 -9.59 13.45 -8.39
C ASN A 164 -11.11 13.49 -8.62
N CYS A 165 -11.93 13.50 -7.58
CA CYS A 165 -13.32 13.91 -7.72
C CYS A 165 -13.27 15.34 -8.26
N ILE A 166 -13.52 15.49 -9.55
CA ILE A 166 -13.77 16.78 -10.18
C ILE A 166 -15.10 17.22 -9.60
N ASN A 167 -15.06 18.22 -8.71
CA ASN A 167 -16.24 19.02 -8.39
C ASN A 167 -16.40 20.04 -9.51
#